data_AF-A0A7V3RQ33-F1
#
_entry.id   AF-A0A7V3RQ33-F1
#
_cell.length_a   1.000
_cell.length_b   1.000
_cell.length_c   1.000
_cell.angle_alpha   90.00
_cell.angle_beta   90.00
_cell.angle_gamma   90.00
#
_symmetry.space_group_name_H-M   'P 1'
#
loop_
_entity.id
_entity.type
_entity.pdbx_description
1 polymer ?
#
loop_
_entity_poly.entity_id
_entity_poly.type
_entity_poly.pdbx_seq_one_letter_code
_entity_poly.pdbx_strand_id
1 'polypeptide(L)' 'MRKFVTSLVHFVKNEDGPTAVEYAVMLALIIVVCITAITSVGSNANSKFQTVANTLGS' A
#
# COMPACT_ATOMS: atom_id res chain seq x y z
N MET A 1 16.04 19.00 34.07
CA MET A 1 15.43 17.65 34.05
C MET A 1 13.91 17.66 33.84
N ARG A 2 13.14 18.57 34.46
CA ARG A 2 11.65 18.60 34.32
C ARG A 2 11.16 18.79 32.86
N LYS A 3 11.86 19.60 32.05
CA LYS A 3 11.52 19.84 30.63
C LYS A 3 11.51 18.58 29.77
N PHE A 4 12.42 17.63 30.02
CA PHE A 4 12.52 16.40 29.24
C PHE A 4 11.34 15.46 29.54
N VAL A 5 10.98 15.35 30.82
CA VAL A 5 9.81 14.57 31.26
C VAL A 5 8.51 15.17 30.70
N THR A 6 8.37 16.51 30.68
CA THR A 6 7.19 17.17 30.10
C THR A 6 7.07 16.94 28.58
N SER A 7 8.19 16.96 27.83
CA SER A 7 8.16 16.62 26.39
C SER A 7 7.80 15.16 26.12
N LEU A 8 8.27 14.22 26.95
CA LEU A 8 7.90 12.81 26.82
C LEU A 8 6.43 12.56 27.18
N VAL A 9 5.93 13.22 28.22
CA VAL A 9 4.49 13.17 28.58
C VAL A 9 3.64 13.79 27.47
N HIS A 10 4.08 14.88 26.83
CA HIS A 10 3.38 15.48 25.71
C HIS A 10 3.37 14.56 24.48
N PHE A 11 4.50 13.90 24.18
CA PHE A 11 4.59 12.92 23.09
C PHE A 11 3.69 11.70 23.29
N VAL A 12 3.60 11.15 24.51
CA VAL A 12 2.70 10.04 24.83
C VAL A 12 1.22 10.48 24.85
N LYS A 13 0.96 11.76 25.12
CA LYS A 13 -0.38 12.34 25.16
C LYS A 13 -0.84 12.90 23.80
N ASN A 14 0.06 12.96 22.81
CA ASN A 14 -0.27 13.31 21.44
C ASN A 14 -0.92 12.10 20.75
N GLU A 15 -2.25 12.12 20.63
CA GLU A 15 -3.08 11.17 19.87
C GLU A 15 -2.88 11.25 18.33
N ASP A 16 -1.86 11.98 17.86
CA ASP A 16 -1.47 12.01 16.46
C ASP A 16 -1.00 10.64 15.95
N GLY A 17 -0.51 9.78 16.86
CA GLY A 17 -0.12 8.40 16.57
C GLY A 17 -1.30 7.51 16.14
N PRO A 18 -2.38 7.38 16.94
CA PRO A 18 -3.59 6.66 16.54
C PRO A 18 -4.22 7.21 15.26
N THR A 19 -4.22 8.53 15.07
CA THR A 19 -4.76 9.15 13.85
C THR A 19 -3.92 8.81 12.61
N ALA A 20 -2.58 8.80 12.73
CA ALA A 20 -1.70 8.44 11.62
C ALA A 20 -1.85 6.97 11.21
N VAL A 21 -2.07 6.05 12.16
CA VAL A 21 -2.27 4.63 11.82
C VAL A 21 -3.62 4.37 11.17
N GLU A 22 -4.68 5.11 11.51
CA GLU A 22 -5.98 4.99 10.84
C GLU A 22 -5.89 5.34 9.35
N TYR A 23 -5.30 6.50 9.02
CA TYR A 23 -5.11 6.89 7.62
C TYR A 23 -4.12 5.98 6.88
N ALA A 24 -3.07 5.49 7.56
CA ALA A 24 -2.13 4.55 6.96
C ALA A 24 -2.79 3.22 6.59
N VAL A 25 -3.68 2.70 7.45
CA VAL A 25 -4.42 1.46 7.17
C VAL A 25 -5.40 1.66 6.02
N MET A 26 -6.11 2.80 5.94
CA MET A 26 -6.98 3.10 4.80
C MET A 26 -6.20 3.12 3.48
N LEU A 27 -5.05 3.78 3.44
CA LEU A 27 -4.18 3.82 2.25
C LEU A 27 -3.62 2.43 1.91
N ALA A 28 -3.21 1.64 2.91
CA ALA A 28 -2.71 0.29 2.69
C ALA A 28 -3.75 -0.61 2.01
N LEU A 29 -5.02 -0.53 2.42
CA LEU A 29 -6.11 -1.28 1.80
C LEU A 29 -6.33 -0.90 0.34
N ILE A 30 -6.26 0.40 0.01
CA ILE A 30 -6.36 0.88 -1.38
C ILE A 30 -5.19 0.34 -2.21
N ILE A 31 -3.97 0.41 -1.68
CA ILE A 31 -2.77 -0.08 -2.37
C ILE A 31 -2.87 -1.57 -2.67
N VAL A 32 -3.33 -2.39 -1.72
CA VAL A 32 -3.53 -3.83 -1.93
C VAL A 32 -4.52 -4.11 -3.06
N VAL A 33 -5.63 -3.37 -3.11
CA VAL A 33 -6.62 -3.51 -4.19
C VAL A 33 -6.03 -3.10 -5.54
N CYS A 34 -5.26 -2.00 -5.59
CA CYS A 34 -4.59 -1.59 -6.82
C CYS A 34 -3.58 -2.64 -7.31
N ILE A 35 -2.76 -3.20 -6.42
CA ILE A 35 -1.78 -4.24 -6.76
C ILE A 35 -2.49 -5.46 -7.34
N THR A 36 -3.54 -5.95 -6.68
CA THR A 36 -4.27 -7.14 -7.15
C THR A 36 -4.92 -6.92 -8.52
N ALA A 37 -5.52 -5.74 -8.75
CA ALA A 37 -6.08 -5.36 -10.04
C ALA A 37 -5.01 -5.31 -11.15
N ILE A 38 -3.88 -4.66 -10.88
CA ILE A 38 -2.77 -4.54 -11.84
C ILE A 38 -2.19 -5.92 -12.16
N THR A 39 -1.99 -6.78 -11.17
CA THR A 39 -1.49 -8.14 -11.37
C THR A 39 -2.45 -8.96 -12.24
N SER A 40 -3.76 -8.89 -11.97
CA SER A 40 -4.78 -9.59 -12.77
C SER A 40 -4.79 -9.13 -14.23
N VAL A 41 -4.80 -7.81 -14.45
CA VAL A 41 -4.76 -7.23 -15.80
C VAL A 41 -3.47 -7.60 -16.52
N GLY A 42 -2.32 -7.51 -15.84
CA GLY A 42 -1.02 -7.88 -16.39
C GLY A 42 -0.95 -9.35 -16.80
N SER A 43 -1.47 -10.26 -15.97
CA SER A 43 -1.52 -11.69 -16.28
C SER A 43 -2.38 -11.99 -17.51
N ASN A 44 -3.55 -11.36 -17.60
CA ASN A 44 -4.44 -11.49 -18.75
C ASN A 44 -3.79 -10.93 -20.03
N ALA A 45 -3.17 -9.74 -19.95
CA ALA A 45 -2.46 -9.14 -21.07
C ALA A 45 -1.31 -10.04 -21.54
N ASN A 46 -0.48 -10.54 -20.62
CA ASN A 46 0.61 -11.45 -20.94
C ASN A 46 0.10 -12.73 -21.64
N SER A 47 -1.01 -13.30 -21.17
CA SER A 47 -1.63 -14.49 -21.80
C SER A 47 -2.08 -14.20 -23.24
N LYS A 48 -2.63 -13.01 -23.51
CA LYS A 48 -3.00 -12.58 -24.87
C LYS A 48 -1.78 -12.35 -25.74
N PHE A 49 -0.74 -11.69 -25.24
CA PHE A 49 0.51 -11.51 -25.98
C PHE A 49 1.19 -12.85 -26.31
N GLN A 50 1.20 -13.80 -25.37
CA GLN A 50 1.70 -15.16 -25.63
C GLN A 50 0.88 -15.89 -26.69
N THR A 51 -0.46 -15.74 -26.67
CA THR A 51 -1.31 -16.32 -27.71
C THR A 51 -0.94 -15.76 -29.09
N VAL A 52 -0.79 -14.45 -29.21
CA VAL A 52 -0.39 -13.80 -30.47
C VAL A 52 1.01 -14.22 -30.90
N ALA A 53 1.97 -14.24 -29.97
CA ALA A 53 3.34 -14.68 -30.24
C ALA A 53 3.37 -16.12 -30.76
N ASN A 54 2.59 -17.01 -30.15
CA ASN A 54 2.46 -18.39 -30.61
C ASN A 54 1.84 -18.47 -32.00
N THR A 55 0.80 -17.69 -32.30
CA THR A 55 0.19 -17.68 -33.64
C THR A 55 1.09 -17.08 -34.73
N LEU A 56 2.03 -16.21 -34.37
CA LEU A 56 2.95 -15.58 -35.33
C LEU A 56 4.25 -16.38 -35.52
N GLY A 57 4.67 -17.12 -34.49
CA GLY A 57 5.85 -17.98 -34.51
C GLY A 57 5.59 -19.41 -35.00
N SER A 58 4.32 -19.77 -35.25
CA SER A 58 3.89 -21.03 -35.87
C SER A 58 3.59 -20.86 -37.34
#